data_AF-A0A7C1AUK9-F1
#
_entry.id   AF-A0A7C1AUK9-F1
#
_cell.length_a   1.000
_cell.length_b   1.000
_cell.length_c   1.000
_cell.angle_alpha   90.00
_cell.angle_beta   90.00
_cell.angle_gamma   90.00
#
_symmetry.space_group_name_H-M   'P 1'
#
loop_
_entity.id
_entity.type
_entity.pdbx_description
1 polymer ?
#
loop_
_entity_poly.entity_id
_entity_poly.type
_entity_poly.pdbx_seq_one_letter_code
_entity_poly.pdbx_strand_id
1 'polypeptide(L)'
;MEDNLTPDEIRNLLKKCGFVDEEGRGRRYRLPEPVEVDGRKYMIGCTFTSRHPRGRFWVMNGDGELIEGKERDRILDSVKQVNDFYTERAEMIEMKKEAGDAQKKITETVEAQPVAIPETKSIPAASKIVMPVVTAEEAMAAWKQYEELKRAIVTPNDVVVIDGREFLKKSYWRKLATFFNLTDEIVKEEIERDAWGRIVKAKYHVKATAPNGRSTVGVGVCSIHDKAHEDDKRDREGRVICPGPCDGRRHFSNPEHDILSTAHTRAKNRAISDLVGGGEVSAEEVE
;
A
#
# COMPACT_ATOMS: atom_id res chain seq x y z
N MET A 1 18.76 -12.44 2.39
CA MET A 1 18.42 -11.49 3.48
C MET A 1 17.43 -10.51 2.89
N GLU A 2 16.21 -10.46 3.42
CA GLU A 2 15.21 -9.47 3.00
C GLU A 2 15.69 -8.08 3.42
N ASP A 3 16.26 -7.36 2.45
CA ASP A 3 16.70 -5.97 2.56
C ASP A 3 15.47 -5.05 2.68
N ASN A 4 15.08 -4.73 3.91
CA ASN A 4 13.93 -3.89 4.26
C ASN A 4 14.29 -2.39 4.41
N LEU A 5 15.39 -1.96 3.79
CA LEU A 5 15.76 -0.55 3.75
C LEU A 5 15.20 0.12 2.50
N THR A 6 14.50 1.23 2.72
CA THR A 6 13.96 2.08 1.66
C THR A 6 15.08 2.83 0.93
N PRO A 7 14.85 3.27 -0.33
CA PRO A 7 15.85 4.06 -1.06
C PRO A 7 16.30 5.32 -0.32
N ASP A 8 15.41 5.97 0.44
CA ASP A 8 15.75 7.17 1.22
C ASP A 8 16.66 6.87 2.41
N GLU A 9 16.45 5.73 3.08
CA GLU A 9 17.34 5.28 4.16
C GLU A 9 18.73 4.96 3.62
N ILE A 10 18.81 4.32 2.45
CA ILE A 10 20.09 4.05 1.78
C ILE A 10 20.79 5.36 1.40
N ARG A 11 20.06 6.36 0.90
CA ARG A 11 20.63 7.70 0.60
C ARG A 11 21.16 8.38 1.86
N ASN A 12 20.44 8.27 2.98
CA ASN A 12 20.88 8.85 4.26
C ASN A 12 22.13 8.14 4.81
N LEU A 13 22.19 6.81 4.70
CA LEU A 13 23.39 6.03 5.03
C LEU A 13 24.59 6.44 4.18
N LEU A 14 24.41 6.62 2.86
CA LEU A 14 25.48 7.10 1.98
C LEU A 14 26.01 8.47 2.41
N LYS A 15 25.13 9.42 2.75
CA LYS A 15 25.53 10.73 3.27
C LYS A 15 26.29 10.63 4.58
N LYS A 16 25.83 9.77 5.50
CA LYS A 16 26.50 9.51 6.78
C LYS A 16 27.89 8.91 6.61
N CYS A 17 28.07 8.07 5.60
CA CYS A 17 29.36 7.47 5.25
C CYS A 17 30.27 8.38 4.39
N GLY A 18 29.91 9.66 4.22
CA GLY A 18 30.76 10.65 3.55
C GLY A 18 30.57 10.76 2.04
N PHE A 19 29.53 10.13 1.46
CA PHE A 19 29.18 10.32 0.05
C PHE A 19 28.32 11.57 -0.15
N VAL A 20 28.65 12.34 -1.18
CA VAL A 20 27.97 13.58 -1.55
C VAL A 20 27.11 13.36 -2.79
N ASP A 21 25.90 13.92 -2.80
CA ASP A 21 25.02 13.91 -3.98
C ASP A 21 25.62 14.81 -5.08
N GLU A 22 26.00 14.20 -6.20
CA GLU A 22 26.72 14.88 -7.28
C GLU A 22 25.80 15.81 -8.11
N GLU A 23 24.51 15.50 -8.20
CA GLU A 23 23.55 16.22 -9.04
C GLU A 23 22.47 16.96 -8.24
N GLY A 24 22.45 16.80 -6.92
CA GLY A 24 21.38 17.31 -6.04
C GLY A 24 20.00 16.69 -6.31
N ARG A 25 19.96 15.59 -7.08
CA ARG A 25 18.74 14.90 -7.54
C ARG A 25 18.55 13.53 -6.88
N GLY A 26 19.42 13.15 -5.95
CA GLY A 26 19.33 11.88 -5.21
C GLY A 26 19.58 10.62 -6.06
N ARG A 27 20.25 10.78 -7.22
CA ARG A 27 20.49 9.68 -8.18
C ARG A 27 21.94 9.20 -8.21
N ARG A 28 22.90 10.10 -7.97
CA ARG A 28 24.34 9.79 -7.99
C ARG A 28 25.00 10.35 -6.75
N TYR A 29 25.69 9.48 -6.03
CA TYR A 29 26.47 9.80 -4.85
C TYR A 29 27.92 9.46 -5.12
N ARG A 30 28.87 10.28 -4.67
CA ARG A 30 30.31 10.01 -4.82
C ARG A 30 31.09 10.48 -3.61
N LEU A 31 32.25 9.88 -3.38
CA LEU A 31 33.20 10.46 -2.44
C LEU A 31 33.74 11.79 -2.99
N PRO A 32 33.95 12.80 -2.14
CA PRO A 32 34.39 14.13 -2.58
C PRO A 32 35.82 14.11 -3.12
N GLU A 33 36.67 13.23 -2.59
CA GLU A 33 38.07 13.07 -2.99
C GLU A 33 38.31 11.67 -3.56
N PRO A 34 39.22 11.54 -4.56
CA PRO A 34 39.66 10.23 -5.06
C PRO A 34 40.34 9.43 -3.95
N VAL A 35 40.04 8.13 -3.88
CA VAL A 35 40.67 7.19 -2.93
C VAL A 35 41.89 6.55 -3.58
N GLU A 36 43.01 6.53 -2.86
CA GLU A 36 44.24 5.89 -3.32
C GLU A 36 44.28 4.43 -2.87
N VAL A 37 44.41 3.51 -3.82
CA VAL A 37 44.53 2.06 -3.59
C VAL A 37 45.69 1.56 -4.45
N ASP A 38 46.64 0.84 -3.86
CA ASP A 38 47.84 0.32 -4.54
C ASP A 38 48.61 1.40 -5.36
N GLY A 39 48.65 2.64 -4.87
CA GLY A 39 49.34 3.76 -5.52
C GLY A 39 48.60 4.39 -6.71
N ARG A 40 47.34 4.01 -6.94
CA ARG A 40 46.46 4.56 -7.99
C ARG A 40 45.25 5.24 -7.37
N LYS A 41 44.82 6.35 -7.97
CA LYS A 41 43.65 7.12 -7.52
C LYS A 41 42.38 6.66 -8.23
N TYR A 42 41.34 6.42 -7.46
CA TYR A 42 40.05 5.97 -7.94
C TYR A 42 38.92 6.88 -7.46
N MET A 43 37.98 7.16 -8.35
CA MET A 43 36.71 7.78 -8.02
C MET A 43 35.70 6.70 -7.69
N ILE A 44 35.03 6.83 -6.55
CA ILE A 44 34.08 5.84 -6.04
C ILE A 44 32.75 6.52 -5.82
N GLY A 45 31.70 5.89 -6.32
CA GLY A 45 30.35 6.37 -6.14
C GLY A 45 29.32 5.27 -6.15
N CYS A 46 28.08 5.67 -5.88
CA CYS A 46 26.92 4.82 -5.86
C CYS A 46 25.82 5.45 -6.71
N THR A 47 25.29 4.70 -7.66
CA THR A 47 24.24 5.19 -8.56
C THR A 47 22.96 4.39 -8.40
N PHE A 48 21.85 5.12 -8.30
CA PHE A 48 20.51 4.59 -8.24
C PHE A 48 19.94 4.57 -9.65
N THR A 49 19.66 3.37 -10.15
CA THR A 49 19.04 3.17 -11.46
C THR A 49 17.81 2.29 -11.34
N SER A 50 17.07 2.18 -12.42
CA SER A 50 16.00 1.21 -12.56
C SER A 50 16.37 -0.22 -12.23
N ARG A 51 17.54 -0.62 -12.71
CA ARG A 51 18.08 -1.96 -12.51
C ARG A 51 18.72 -2.12 -11.13
N HIS A 52 19.06 -1.01 -10.46
CA HIS A 52 19.76 -0.98 -9.18
C HIS A 52 19.10 0.04 -8.23
N PRO A 53 17.89 -0.27 -7.74
CA PRO A 53 17.08 0.61 -6.90
C PRO A 53 17.67 0.83 -5.50
N ARG A 54 18.52 -0.09 -5.06
CA ARG A 54 19.26 -0.04 -3.79
C ARG A 54 20.65 0.59 -3.93
N GLY A 55 20.91 1.22 -5.09
CA GLY A 55 22.22 1.74 -5.44
C GLY A 55 23.18 0.64 -5.87
N ARG A 56 24.01 0.94 -6.88
CA ARG A 56 25.15 0.10 -7.27
C ARG A 56 26.41 0.92 -7.11
N PHE A 57 27.36 0.41 -6.33
CA PHE A 57 28.70 0.99 -6.26
C PHE A 57 29.45 0.79 -7.58
N TRP A 58 30.16 1.82 -7.98
CA TRP A 58 31.04 1.82 -9.14
C TRP A 58 32.38 2.42 -8.74
N VAL A 59 33.41 2.00 -9.46
CA VAL A 59 34.78 2.46 -9.30
C VAL A 59 35.24 2.94 -10.68
N MET A 60 35.86 4.11 -10.72
CA MET A 60 36.38 4.71 -11.95
C MET A 60 37.84 5.08 -11.73
N ASN A 61 38.71 4.79 -12.69
CA ASN A 61 40.13 5.14 -12.61
C ASN A 61 40.37 6.64 -12.88
N GLY A 62 41.62 7.10 -12.73
CA GLY A 62 42.01 8.49 -12.99
C GLY A 62 41.80 8.95 -14.45
N ASP A 63 41.69 8.00 -15.38
CA ASP A 63 41.45 8.25 -16.81
C ASP A 63 39.95 8.32 -17.17
N GLY A 64 39.06 8.09 -16.19
CA GLY A 64 37.61 8.15 -16.38
C GLY A 64 36.97 6.83 -16.85
N GLU A 65 37.72 5.73 -16.86
CA GLU A 65 37.22 4.40 -17.23
C GLU A 65 36.64 3.66 -16.03
N LEU A 66 35.49 3.00 -16.24
CA LEU A 66 34.83 2.18 -15.21
C LEU A 66 35.55 0.85 -15.03
N ILE A 67 35.80 0.50 -13.77
CA ILE A 67 36.38 -0.78 -13.39
C ILE A 67 35.25 -1.73 -13.02
N GLU A 68 35.27 -2.93 -13.60
CA GLU A 68 34.28 -3.98 -13.37
C GLU A 68 34.92 -5.28 -12.86
N GLY A 69 34.08 -6.24 -12.47
CA GLY A 69 34.52 -7.57 -12.05
C GLY A 69 35.27 -7.58 -10.71
N LYS A 70 36.19 -8.56 -10.57
CA LYS A 70 36.90 -8.82 -9.30
C LYS A 70 37.78 -7.65 -8.84
N GLU A 71 38.29 -6.86 -9.78
CA GLU A 71 39.12 -5.70 -9.46
C GLU A 71 38.29 -4.59 -8.80
N ARG A 72 37.07 -4.34 -9.31
CA ARG A 72 36.11 -3.44 -8.66
C ARG A 72 35.84 -3.84 -7.22
N ASP A 73 35.53 -5.11 -7.00
CA ASP A 73 35.16 -5.62 -5.67
C ASP A 73 36.33 -5.49 -4.69
N ARG A 74 37.54 -5.85 -5.12
CA ARG A 74 38.76 -5.67 -4.31
C ARG A 74 38.98 -4.20 -3.91
N ILE A 75 38.75 -3.26 -4.83
CA ILE A 75 38.90 -1.82 -4.54
C ILE A 75 37.82 -1.37 -3.54
N LEU A 76 36.56 -1.75 -3.76
CA LEU A 76 35.46 -1.41 -2.86
C LEU A 76 35.69 -1.94 -1.43
N ASP A 77 36.15 -3.18 -1.30
CA ASP A 77 36.46 -3.81 0.00
C ASP A 77 37.61 -3.12 0.74
N SER A 78 38.49 -2.42 0.02
CA SER A 78 39.60 -1.66 0.61
C SER A 78 39.20 -0.25 1.09
N VAL A 79 37.98 0.20 0.75
CA VAL A 79 37.55 1.58 0.99
C VAL A 79 36.73 1.65 2.28
N LYS A 80 37.27 2.35 3.28
CA LYS A 80 36.66 2.48 4.61
C LYS A 80 35.19 2.92 4.55
N GLN A 81 34.88 3.96 3.76
CA GLN A 81 33.52 4.50 3.65
C GLN A 81 32.52 3.50 3.08
N VAL A 82 32.97 2.60 2.20
CA VAL A 82 32.13 1.53 1.63
C VAL A 82 31.89 0.44 2.68
N ASN A 83 32.91 0.06 3.44
CA ASN A 83 32.77 -0.90 4.54
C ASN A 83 31.90 -0.37 5.68
N ASP A 84 32.08 0.90 6.06
CA ASP A 84 31.24 1.59 7.05
C ASP A 84 29.78 1.56 6.59
N PHE A 85 29.51 1.86 5.31
CA PHE A 85 28.17 1.78 4.73
C PHE A 85 27.55 0.38 4.86
N TYR A 86 28.29 -0.68 4.50
CA TYR A 86 27.75 -2.05 4.61
C TYR A 86 27.53 -2.48 6.06
N THR A 87 28.39 -2.05 6.98
CA THR A 87 28.29 -2.34 8.41
C THR A 87 27.06 -1.66 9.01
N GLU A 88 26.93 -0.34 8.83
CA GLU A 88 25.78 0.42 9.33
C GLU A 88 24.46 -0.03 8.71
N ARG A 89 24.49 -0.44 7.43
CA ARG A 89 23.33 -1.02 6.76
C ARG A 89 22.90 -2.33 7.41
N ALA A 90 23.84 -3.20 7.76
CA ALA A 90 23.54 -4.46 8.43
C ALA A 90 22.94 -4.23 9.83
N GLU A 91 23.50 -3.29 10.60
CA GLU A 91 22.99 -2.89 11.92
C GLU A 91 21.55 -2.35 11.83
N MET A 92 21.28 -1.44 10.87
CA MET A 92 19.92 -0.92 10.66
C MET A 92 18.91 -2.01 10.29
N ILE A 93 19.33 -3.02 9.52
CA ILE A 93 18.46 -4.16 9.17
C ILE A 93 18.13 -4.99 10.41
N GLU A 94 19.11 -5.28 11.27
CA GLU A 94 18.89 -6.02 12.51
C GLU A 94 17.99 -5.24 13.49
N MET A 95 18.24 -3.94 13.71
CA MET A 95 17.39 -3.10 14.56
C MET A 95 15.92 -3.09 14.08
N LYS A 96 15.69 -3.10 12.77
CA LYS A 96 14.33 -3.16 12.21
C LYS A 96 13.65 -4.51 12.39
N LYS A 97 14.41 -5.62 12.36
CA LYS A 97 13.87 -6.94 12.68
C LYS A 97 13.44 -7.01 14.14
N GLU A 98 14.30 -6.56 15.05
CA GLU A 98 14.01 -6.53 16.49
C GLU A 98 12.80 -5.63 16.81
N ALA A 99 12.70 -4.46 16.18
CA ALA A 99 11.55 -3.57 16.32
C ALA A 99 10.26 -4.19 15.76
N GLY A 100 10.34 -4.89 14.63
CA GLY A 100 9.22 -5.63 14.04
C GLY A 100 8.73 -6.77 14.94
N ASP A 101 9.65 -7.52 15.54
CA ASP A 101 9.34 -8.61 16.46
C ASP A 101 8.79 -8.09 17.81
N ALA A 102 9.31 -6.96 18.32
CA ALA A 102 8.77 -6.29 19.49
C ALA A 102 7.35 -5.75 19.26
N GLN A 103 7.09 -5.16 18.08
CA GLN A 103 5.75 -4.71 17.68
C GLN A 103 4.77 -5.89 17.62
N LYS A 104 5.20 -7.03 17.06
CA LYS A 104 4.41 -8.27 17.00
C LYS A 104 4.05 -8.78 18.40
N LYS A 105 5.02 -8.76 19.31
CA LYS A 105 4.85 -9.18 20.71
C LYS A 105 3.91 -8.26 21.49
N ILE A 106 3.97 -6.95 21.26
CA ILE A 106 3.04 -5.98 21.87
C ILE A 106 1.62 -6.21 21.32
N THR A 107 1.47 -6.48 20.03
CA THR A 107 0.15 -6.73 19.41
C THR A 107 -0.50 -7.99 19.96
N GLU A 108 0.26 -9.07 20.19
CA GLU A 108 -0.23 -10.29 20.85
C GLU A 108 -0.59 -10.08 22.33
N THR A 109 0.05 -9.13 23.02
CA THR A 109 -0.21 -8.88 24.45
C THR A 109 -1.43 -7.96 24.68
N VAL A 110 -1.80 -7.13 23.69
CA VAL A 110 -2.97 -6.22 23.79
C VAL A 110 -4.30 -6.95 23.50
N GLU A 111 -4.29 -8.08 22.80
CA GLU A 111 -5.47 -8.95 22.64
C GLU A 111 -5.88 -9.70 23.93
N ALA A 112 -5.07 -9.64 25.00
CA ALA A 112 -5.29 -10.43 26.22
C ALA A 112 -5.92 -9.67 27.41
N GLN A 113 -6.44 -8.45 27.22
CA GLN A 113 -7.26 -7.80 28.26
C GLN A 113 -8.75 -7.83 27.86
N PRO A 114 -9.61 -8.53 28.61
CA PRO A 114 -11.04 -8.51 28.33
C PRO A 114 -11.59 -7.12 28.70
N VAL A 115 -11.99 -6.36 27.67
CA VAL A 115 -12.86 -5.20 27.86
C VAL A 115 -14.21 -5.75 28.33
N ALA A 116 -14.67 -5.32 29.51
CA ALA A 116 -15.97 -5.68 30.05
C ALA A 116 -17.08 -5.16 29.11
N ILE A 117 -17.67 -6.07 28.35
CA ILE A 117 -18.87 -5.84 27.53
C ILE A 117 -20.06 -5.76 28.50
N PRO A 118 -20.98 -4.78 28.40
CA PRO A 118 -22.23 -4.83 29.14
C PRO A 118 -23.00 -6.09 28.75
N GLU A 119 -23.47 -6.83 29.76
CA GLU A 119 -24.14 -8.12 29.65
C GLU A 119 -25.18 -8.14 28.52
N THR A 120 -24.80 -8.76 27.40
CA THR A 120 -25.72 -9.07 26.32
C THR A 120 -26.52 -10.29 26.80
N LYS A 121 -27.84 -10.12 26.94
CA LYS A 121 -28.76 -11.21 27.31
C LYS A 121 -28.42 -12.47 26.50
N SER A 122 -28.13 -13.55 27.21
CA SER A 122 -27.71 -14.84 26.66
C SER A 122 -28.70 -15.35 25.62
N ILE A 123 -28.21 -15.68 24.42
CA ILE A 123 -28.95 -16.52 23.46
C ILE A 123 -28.90 -17.96 23.98
N PRO A 124 -30.03 -18.66 24.15
CA PRO A 124 -30.02 -20.03 24.66
C PRO A 124 -29.54 -21.03 23.60
N ALA A 125 -28.75 -21.99 24.10
CA ALA A 125 -28.42 -23.34 23.63
C ALA A 125 -28.53 -23.71 22.13
N ALA A 126 -27.43 -24.29 21.64
CA ALA A 126 -27.23 -24.84 20.30
C ALA A 126 -28.35 -25.80 19.84
N SER A 127 -29.19 -25.30 18.94
CA SER A 127 -29.99 -26.11 18.02
C SER A 127 -29.08 -26.72 16.94
N LYS A 128 -29.37 -27.96 16.50
CA LYS A 128 -28.61 -28.65 15.42
C LYS A 128 -28.67 -27.94 14.05
N ILE A 129 -29.54 -26.93 13.92
CA ILE A 129 -29.76 -26.13 12.73
C ILE A 129 -29.74 -24.66 13.16
N VAL A 130 -29.14 -23.80 12.33
CA VAL A 130 -29.09 -22.35 12.54
C VAL A 130 -30.50 -21.79 12.46
N MET A 131 -30.94 -21.14 13.55
CA MET A 131 -32.26 -20.50 13.65
C MET A 131 -32.10 -18.97 13.69
N PRO A 132 -33.09 -18.21 13.17
CA PRO A 132 -33.07 -16.76 13.27
C PRO A 132 -33.19 -16.31 14.73
N VAL A 133 -32.44 -15.27 15.09
CA VAL A 133 -32.41 -14.70 16.46
C VAL A 133 -33.70 -13.94 16.79
N VAL A 134 -34.41 -13.46 15.77
CA VAL A 134 -35.65 -12.69 15.87
C VAL A 134 -36.75 -13.35 15.06
N THR A 135 -37.99 -12.99 15.33
CA THR A 135 -39.14 -13.47 14.55
C THR A 135 -39.14 -12.88 13.14
N ALA A 136 -39.87 -13.52 12.22
CA ALA A 136 -39.99 -13.02 10.85
C ALA A 136 -40.64 -11.62 10.79
N GLU A 137 -41.60 -11.34 11.67
CA GLU A 137 -42.29 -10.05 11.73
C GLU A 137 -41.34 -8.93 12.17
N GLU A 138 -40.55 -9.16 13.23
CA GLU A 138 -39.55 -8.21 13.71
C GLU A 138 -38.45 -7.98 12.66
N ALA A 139 -37.99 -9.04 11.99
CA ALA A 139 -37.00 -8.94 10.92
C ALA A 139 -37.51 -8.08 9.75
N MET A 140 -38.75 -8.30 9.32
CA MET A 140 -39.36 -7.54 8.22
C MET A 140 -39.62 -6.08 8.61
N ALA A 141 -40.02 -5.80 9.86
CA ALA A 141 -40.19 -4.45 10.34
C ALA A 141 -38.87 -3.67 10.38
N ALA A 142 -37.80 -4.29 10.90
CA ALA A 142 -36.45 -3.72 10.91
C ALA A 142 -35.92 -3.50 9.48
N TRP A 143 -36.17 -4.46 8.59
CA TRP A 143 -35.77 -4.34 7.18
C TRP A 143 -36.50 -3.19 6.46
N LYS A 144 -37.80 -3.00 6.74
CA LYS A 144 -38.56 -1.88 6.19
C LYS A 144 -38.01 -0.54 6.66
N GLN A 145 -37.68 -0.40 7.95
CA GLN A 145 -37.03 0.81 8.47
C GLN A 145 -35.67 1.05 7.82
N TYR A 146 -34.92 -0.01 7.56
CA TYR A 146 -33.67 0.05 6.83
C TYR A 146 -33.85 0.58 5.40
N GLU A 147 -34.83 0.05 4.65
CA GLU A 147 -35.14 0.52 3.29
C GLU A 147 -35.61 1.98 3.26
N GLU A 148 -36.43 2.38 4.24
CA GLU A 148 -36.89 3.77 4.39
C GLU A 148 -35.73 4.72 4.65
N LEU A 149 -34.84 4.36 5.59
CA LEU A 149 -33.64 5.14 5.90
C LEU A 149 -32.73 5.22 4.67
N LYS A 150 -32.52 4.10 3.97
CA LYS A 150 -31.74 4.06 2.74
C LYS A 150 -32.25 5.03 1.69
N ARG A 151 -33.57 5.05 1.43
CA ARG A 151 -34.19 6.00 0.49
C ARG A 151 -34.03 7.45 0.93
N ALA A 152 -34.08 7.73 2.23
CA ALA A 152 -33.92 9.07 2.77
C ALA A 152 -32.49 9.61 2.71
N ILE A 153 -31.48 8.72 2.77
CA ILE A 153 -30.06 9.11 2.78
C ILE A 153 -29.56 9.47 1.38
N VAL A 154 -30.04 8.77 0.34
CA VAL A 154 -29.56 8.94 -1.03
C VAL A 154 -29.90 10.34 -1.53
N THR A 155 -28.86 11.12 -1.83
CA THR A 155 -29.00 12.38 -2.55
C THR A 155 -28.54 12.22 -4.00
N PRO A 156 -28.98 13.08 -4.94
CA PRO A 156 -28.53 13.00 -6.34
C PRO A 156 -27.00 13.06 -6.50
N ASN A 157 -26.30 13.72 -5.56
CA ASN A 157 -24.84 13.80 -5.57
C ASN A 157 -24.15 12.47 -5.24
N ASP A 158 -24.85 11.56 -4.55
CA ASP A 158 -24.32 10.27 -4.11
C ASP A 158 -24.45 9.16 -5.17
N VAL A 159 -25.18 9.41 -6.26
CA VAL A 159 -25.41 8.45 -7.33
C VAL A 159 -24.51 8.76 -8.52
N VAL A 160 -23.98 7.72 -9.15
CA VAL A 160 -23.33 7.79 -10.46
C VAL A 160 -23.94 6.72 -11.37
N VAL A 161 -24.13 7.05 -12.63
CA VAL A 161 -24.57 6.08 -13.64
C VAL A 161 -23.34 5.61 -14.40
N ILE A 162 -23.03 4.31 -14.32
CA ILE A 162 -21.96 3.65 -15.07
C ILE A 162 -22.61 2.55 -15.91
N ASP A 163 -22.40 2.57 -17.23
CA ASP A 163 -22.99 1.60 -18.19
C ASP A 163 -24.51 1.40 -18.03
N GLY A 164 -25.24 2.48 -17.75
CA GLY A 164 -26.70 2.48 -17.60
C GLY A 164 -27.20 1.91 -16.27
N ARG A 165 -26.31 1.60 -15.31
CA ARG A 165 -26.68 1.18 -13.94
C ARG A 165 -26.29 2.26 -12.94
N GLU A 166 -27.13 2.44 -11.92
CA GLU A 166 -26.89 3.36 -10.82
C GLU A 166 -26.00 2.71 -9.76
N PHE A 167 -24.95 3.42 -9.37
CA PHE A 167 -24.02 3.03 -8.30
C PHE A 167 -23.91 4.13 -7.24
N LEU A 168 -23.67 3.70 -6.01
CA LEU A 168 -23.54 4.58 -4.85
C LEU A 168 -22.07 4.91 -4.60
N LYS A 169 -21.76 6.20 -4.49
CA LYS A 169 -20.42 6.74 -4.25
C LYS A 169 -20.00 6.61 -2.78
N LYS A 170 -18.71 6.79 -2.50
CA LYS A 170 -18.12 6.90 -1.16
C LYS A 170 -18.92 7.76 -0.17
N SER A 171 -19.47 8.89 -0.60
CA SER A 171 -20.24 9.80 0.28
C SER A 171 -21.47 9.12 0.88
N TYR A 172 -22.18 8.28 0.12
CA TYR A 172 -23.29 7.48 0.62
C TYR A 172 -22.84 6.50 1.71
N TRP A 173 -21.81 5.72 1.42
CA TRP A 173 -21.30 4.71 2.36
C TRP A 173 -20.80 5.33 3.67
N ARG A 174 -20.24 6.54 3.62
CA ARG A 174 -19.83 7.28 4.83
C ARG A 174 -21.03 7.76 5.64
N LYS A 175 -22.08 8.28 5.00
CA LYS A 175 -23.33 8.64 5.69
C LYS A 175 -23.94 7.41 6.38
N LEU A 176 -24.00 6.28 5.66
CA LEU A 176 -24.52 5.03 6.19
C LEU A 176 -23.73 4.56 7.41
N ALA A 177 -22.39 4.57 7.34
CA ALA A 177 -21.55 4.25 8.48
C ALA A 177 -21.83 5.13 9.71
N THR A 178 -21.99 6.45 9.51
CA THR A 178 -22.33 7.38 10.60
C THR A 178 -23.69 7.09 11.21
N PHE A 179 -24.73 6.86 10.40
CA PHE A 179 -26.09 6.65 10.92
C PHE A 179 -26.26 5.31 11.62
N PHE A 180 -25.54 4.28 11.17
CA PHE A 180 -25.52 2.95 11.82
C PHE A 180 -24.47 2.85 12.92
N ASN A 181 -23.75 3.95 13.22
CA ASN A 181 -22.67 4.01 14.21
C ASN A 181 -21.65 2.88 14.04
N LEU A 182 -21.22 2.68 12.80
CA LEU A 182 -20.23 1.66 12.45
C LEU A 182 -18.83 2.16 12.77
N THR A 183 -18.00 1.25 13.28
CA THR A 183 -16.57 1.45 13.41
C THR A 183 -15.85 0.64 12.34
N ASP A 184 -14.70 1.11 11.89
CA ASP A 184 -13.90 0.39 10.92
C ASP A 184 -12.42 0.35 11.32
N GLU A 185 -11.77 -0.77 11.03
CA GLU A 185 -10.35 -1.00 11.30
C GLU A 185 -9.67 -1.69 10.10
N ILE A 186 -8.41 -1.35 9.84
CA ILE A 186 -7.61 -2.02 8.81
C ILE A 186 -7.01 -3.27 9.45
N VAL A 187 -7.48 -4.44 9.02
CA VAL A 187 -7.02 -5.75 9.53
C VAL A 187 -5.73 -6.18 8.83
N LYS A 188 -5.63 -5.89 7.53
CA LYS A 188 -4.47 -6.28 6.73
C LYS A 188 -4.25 -5.31 5.59
N GLU A 189 -2.99 -4.98 5.37
CA GLU A 189 -2.51 -4.19 4.24
C GLU A 189 -1.42 -4.97 3.52
N GLU A 190 -1.56 -5.13 2.20
CA GLU A 190 -0.58 -5.76 1.33
C GLU A 190 -0.27 -4.80 0.19
N ILE A 191 0.95 -4.28 0.15
CA ILE A 191 1.42 -3.36 -0.90
C ILE A 191 2.52 -4.06 -1.69
N GLU A 192 2.25 -4.30 -2.97
CA GLU A 192 3.23 -4.79 -3.93
C GLU A 192 3.92 -3.59 -4.59
N ARG A 193 5.25 -3.56 -4.50
CA ARG A 193 6.10 -2.53 -5.11
C ARG A 193 6.97 -3.15 -6.20
N ASP A 194 7.27 -2.37 -7.23
CA ASP A 194 8.21 -2.79 -8.27
C ASP A 194 9.66 -2.73 -7.79
N ALA A 195 10.60 -3.12 -8.66
CA ALA A 195 12.02 -3.04 -8.36
C ALA A 195 12.43 -1.63 -7.90
N TRP A 196 11.82 -0.57 -8.42
CA TRP A 196 12.12 0.82 -8.07
C TRP A 196 11.51 1.29 -6.73
N GLY A 197 10.76 0.42 -6.04
CA GLY A 197 10.04 0.77 -4.83
C GLY A 197 8.74 1.53 -5.06
N ARG A 198 8.27 1.61 -6.32
CA ARG A 198 7.03 2.31 -6.68
C ARG A 198 5.84 1.35 -6.54
N ILE A 199 4.68 1.87 -6.14
CA ILE A 199 3.49 1.02 -5.93
C ILE A 199 2.98 0.47 -7.26
N VAL A 200 2.76 -0.84 -7.30
CA VAL A 200 2.17 -1.60 -8.43
C VAL A 200 0.76 -2.02 -8.09
N LYS A 201 0.54 -2.50 -6.86
CA LYS A 201 -0.76 -3.02 -6.43
C LYS A 201 -0.90 -2.86 -4.93
N ALA A 202 -2.10 -2.52 -4.49
CA ALA A 202 -2.46 -2.43 -3.10
C ALA A 202 -3.70 -3.28 -2.83
N LYS A 203 -3.69 -3.96 -1.69
CA LYS A 203 -4.80 -4.76 -1.22
C LYS A 203 -5.03 -4.49 0.26
N TYR A 204 -6.26 -4.09 0.59
CA TYR A 204 -6.69 -3.82 1.96
C TYR A 204 -7.79 -4.78 2.38
N HIS A 205 -7.70 -5.20 3.63
CA HIS A 205 -8.76 -5.87 4.36
C HIS A 205 -9.23 -4.92 5.45
N VAL A 206 -10.47 -4.43 5.33
CA VAL A 206 -11.08 -3.52 6.29
C VAL A 206 -12.20 -4.27 7.00
N LYS A 207 -12.17 -4.29 8.32
CA LYS A 207 -13.25 -4.84 9.14
C LYS A 207 -14.17 -3.72 9.58
N ALA A 208 -15.46 -3.85 9.29
CA ALA A 208 -16.49 -2.98 9.83
C ALA A 208 -17.20 -3.69 10.98
N THR A 209 -17.45 -2.98 12.08
CA THR A 209 -18.12 -3.52 13.28
C THR A 209 -19.29 -2.64 13.66
N ALA A 210 -20.46 -3.25 13.84
CA ALA A 210 -21.68 -2.60 14.29
C ALA A 210 -21.79 -2.61 15.83
N PRO A 211 -22.58 -1.72 16.45
CA PRO A 211 -22.74 -1.64 17.90
C PRO A 211 -23.28 -2.92 18.57
N ASN A 212 -23.95 -3.77 17.79
CA ASN A 212 -24.44 -5.07 18.25
C ASN A 212 -23.37 -6.18 18.23
N GLY A 213 -22.11 -5.85 17.91
CA GLY A 213 -20.99 -6.78 17.85
C GLY A 213 -20.85 -7.55 16.53
N ARG A 214 -21.78 -7.40 15.58
CA ARG A 214 -21.64 -8.00 14.25
C ARG A 214 -20.51 -7.29 13.49
N SER A 215 -19.63 -8.07 12.87
CA SER A 215 -18.57 -7.53 12.02
C SER A 215 -18.47 -8.24 10.68
N THR A 216 -18.00 -7.54 9.66
CA THR A 216 -17.71 -8.07 8.32
C THR A 216 -16.35 -7.57 7.86
N VAL A 217 -15.70 -8.30 6.95
CA VAL A 217 -14.40 -7.92 6.38
C VAL A 217 -14.56 -7.69 4.88
N GLY A 218 -14.39 -6.45 4.46
CA GLY A 218 -14.35 -6.08 3.04
C GLY A 218 -12.93 -6.13 2.50
N VAL A 219 -12.78 -6.66 1.29
CA VAL A 219 -11.50 -6.71 0.57
C VAL A 219 -11.56 -5.78 -0.64
N GLY A 220 -10.59 -4.88 -0.72
CA GLY A 220 -10.41 -3.95 -1.82
C GLY A 220 -9.02 -4.08 -2.41
N VAL A 221 -8.94 -4.11 -3.74
CA VAL A 221 -7.70 -4.21 -4.50
C VAL A 221 -7.69 -3.09 -5.53
N CYS A 222 -6.53 -2.50 -5.77
CA CYS A 222 -6.29 -1.63 -6.91
C CYS A 222 -4.86 -1.85 -7.40
N SER A 223 -4.66 -1.85 -8.72
CA SER A 223 -3.35 -1.96 -9.35
C SER A 223 -3.10 -0.86 -10.36
N ILE A 224 -1.84 -0.67 -10.76
CA ILE A 224 -1.46 0.20 -11.87
C ILE A 224 -2.17 -0.18 -13.18
N HIS A 225 -2.60 -1.44 -13.32
CA HIS A 225 -3.22 -1.97 -14.52
C HIS A 225 -4.74 -1.74 -14.54
N ASP A 226 -5.34 -1.30 -13.44
CA ASP A 226 -6.80 -1.03 -13.39
C ASP A 226 -7.21 0.04 -14.41
N LYS A 227 -6.29 0.97 -14.75
CA LYS A 227 -6.50 2.02 -15.76
C LYS A 227 -5.70 1.79 -17.04
N ALA A 228 -5.09 0.62 -17.21
CA ALA A 228 -4.41 0.28 -18.46
C ALA A 228 -5.43 0.02 -19.57
N HIS A 229 -4.98 0.18 -20.82
CA HIS A 229 -5.79 -0.12 -21.99
C HIS A 229 -4.91 -0.77 -23.06
N GLU A 230 -5.52 -1.26 -24.13
CA GLU A 230 -4.81 -1.82 -25.29
C GLU A 230 -3.78 -0.84 -25.87
N ASP A 231 -2.66 -1.38 -26.34
CA ASP A 231 -1.63 -0.58 -26.99
C ASP A 231 -2.21 0.18 -28.20
N ASP A 232 -1.75 1.41 -28.36
CA ASP A 232 -2.20 2.33 -29.40
C ASP A 232 -3.71 2.58 -29.40
N LYS A 233 -4.34 2.62 -28.22
CA LYS A 233 -5.76 2.99 -28.05
C LYS A 233 -6.09 4.24 -28.87
N ARG A 234 -7.14 4.15 -29.68
CA ARG A 234 -7.62 5.22 -30.54
C ARG A 234 -8.90 5.85 -29.99
N ASP A 235 -9.09 7.15 -30.22
CA ASP A 235 -10.37 7.81 -30.00
C ASP A 235 -11.38 7.50 -31.14
N ARG A 236 -12.59 8.04 -31.03
CA ARG A 236 -13.64 7.90 -32.07
C ARG A 236 -13.24 8.50 -33.42
N GLU A 237 -12.23 9.37 -33.44
CA GLU A 237 -11.70 10.04 -34.63
C GLU A 237 -10.47 9.31 -35.21
N GLY A 238 -10.09 8.17 -34.63
CA GLY A 238 -8.99 7.32 -35.10
C GLY A 238 -7.60 7.78 -34.67
N ARG A 239 -7.48 8.82 -33.84
CA ARG A 239 -6.19 9.31 -33.31
C ARG A 239 -5.72 8.45 -32.16
N VAL A 240 -4.42 8.14 -32.13
CA VAL A 240 -3.81 7.40 -31.01
C VAL A 240 -3.78 8.31 -29.78
N ILE A 241 -4.59 7.99 -28.77
CA ILE A 241 -4.68 8.75 -27.52
C ILE A 241 -3.68 8.25 -26.47
N CYS A 242 -3.15 7.05 -26.64
CA CYS A 242 -2.08 6.56 -25.79
C CYS A 242 -1.20 5.57 -26.57
N PRO A 243 0.02 6.01 -26.94
CA PRO A 243 0.95 5.17 -27.68
C PRO A 243 1.53 4.08 -26.77
N GLY A 244 1.58 2.85 -27.29
CA GLY A 244 2.13 1.70 -26.58
C GLY A 244 3.65 1.82 -26.34
N PRO A 245 4.22 1.05 -25.39
CA PRO A 245 3.54 0.15 -24.46
C PRO A 245 2.87 0.89 -23.29
N CYS A 246 1.61 0.55 -22.99
CA CYS A 246 0.87 1.13 -21.86
C CYS A 246 1.08 0.34 -20.56
N ASP A 247 1.72 0.94 -19.57
CA ASP A 247 1.92 0.36 -18.23
C ASP A 247 0.82 0.74 -17.22
N GLY A 248 -0.23 1.44 -17.68
CA GLY A 248 -1.35 1.91 -16.85
C GLY A 248 -1.03 3.10 -15.94
N ARG A 249 0.25 3.29 -15.58
CA ARG A 249 0.72 4.32 -14.65
C ARG A 249 0.48 5.75 -15.14
N ARG A 250 0.49 5.97 -16.46
CA ARG A 250 0.20 7.27 -17.10
C ARG A 250 -1.24 7.75 -16.89
N HIS A 251 -2.15 6.88 -16.49
CA HIS A 251 -3.58 7.19 -16.32
C HIS A 251 -3.96 7.54 -14.88
N PHE A 252 -3.00 7.52 -13.96
CA PHE A 252 -3.16 8.01 -12.60
C PHE A 252 -2.51 9.39 -12.47
N SER A 253 -3.20 10.30 -11.79
CA SER A 253 -2.66 11.64 -11.50
C SER A 253 -1.53 11.57 -10.47
N ASN A 254 -1.71 10.74 -9.44
CA ASN A 254 -0.68 10.43 -8.46
C ASN A 254 -0.74 8.93 -8.10
N PRO A 255 -0.07 8.05 -8.87
CA PRO A 255 -0.17 6.60 -8.71
C PRO A 255 0.10 6.10 -7.28
N GLU A 256 1.05 6.72 -6.57
CA GLU A 256 1.40 6.29 -5.21
C GLU A 256 0.28 6.54 -4.20
N HIS A 257 -0.53 7.59 -4.41
CA HIS A 257 -1.66 7.92 -3.55
C HIS A 257 -2.96 7.29 -4.05
N ASP A 258 -3.21 7.36 -5.35
CA ASP A 258 -4.48 6.98 -5.96
C ASP A 258 -4.74 5.47 -5.84
N ILE A 259 -3.70 4.64 -5.98
CA ILE A 259 -3.82 3.18 -5.86
C ILE A 259 -4.18 2.78 -4.42
N LEU A 260 -3.49 3.37 -3.43
CA LEU A 260 -3.77 3.10 -2.01
C LEU A 260 -5.17 3.58 -1.63
N SER A 261 -5.50 4.83 -1.98
CA SER A 261 -6.79 5.45 -1.67
C SER A 261 -7.96 4.68 -2.28
N THR A 262 -7.81 4.23 -3.53
CA THR A 262 -8.83 3.44 -4.24
C THR A 262 -9.01 2.08 -3.59
N ALA A 263 -7.91 1.33 -3.36
CA ALA A 263 -7.98 0.01 -2.73
C ALA A 263 -8.61 0.07 -1.32
N HIS A 264 -8.20 1.04 -0.50
CA HIS A 264 -8.76 1.24 0.84
C HIS A 264 -10.24 1.68 0.79
N THR A 265 -10.61 2.56 -0.14
CA THR A 265 -12.00 3.00 -0.29
C THR A 265 -12.89 1.83 -0.72
N ARG A 266 -12.47 1.01 -1.69
CA ARG A 266 -13.17 -0.22 -2.12
C ARG A 266 -13.36 -1.17 -0.93
N ALA A 267 -12.29 -1.45 -0.18
CA ALA A 267 -12.35 -2.35 0.97
C ALA A 267 -13.35 -1.87 2.02
N LYS A 268 -13.31 -0.58 2.36
CA LYS A 268 -14.20 0.00 3.36
C LYS A 268 -15.66 0.03 2.90
N ASN A 269 -15.92 0.41 1.65
CA ASN A 269 -17.28 0.44 1.12
C ASN A 269 -17.89 -0.97 1.09
N ARG A 270 -17.10 -1.97 0.70
CA ARG A 270 -17.51 -3.39 0.74
C ARG A 270 -17.81 -3.87 2.16
N ALA A 271 -16.94 -3.56 3.13
CA ALA A 271 -17.16 -3.93 4.53
C ALA A 271 -18.49 -3.36 5.06
N ILE A 272 -18.77 -2.08 4.79
CA ILE A 272 -20.02 -1.41 5.19
C ILE A 272 -21.22 -2.03 4.46
N SER A 273 -21.08 -2.31 3.16
CA SER A 273 -22.14 -2.90 2.33
C SER A 273 -22.50 -4.34 2.78
N ASP A 274 -21.52 -5.15 3.13
CA ASP A 274 -21.76 -6.51 3.63
C ASP A 274 -22.38 -6.50 5.05
N LEU A 275 -22.07 -5.46 5.83
CA LEU A 275 -22.57 -5.33 7.20
C LEU A 275 -24.03 -4.88 7.25
N VAL A 276 -24.36 -3.86 6.45
CA VAL A 276 -25.66 -3.16 6.48
C VAL A 276 -26.37 -3.18 5.13
N GLY A 277 -25.60 -3.04 4.04
CA GLY A 277 -26.04 -2.84 2.65
C GLY A 277 -26.77 -3.98 1.95
N GLY A 278 -26.61 -5.22 2.44
CA GLY A 278 -27.06 -6.42 1.72
C GLY A 278 -26.09 -6.86 0.61
N GLY A 279 -24.84 -6.38 0.61
CA GLY A 279 -23.79 -6.80 -0.33
C GLY A 279 -23.84 -6.11 -1.70
N GLU A 280 -24.34 -4.89 -1.77
CA GLU A 280 -24.37 -4.09 -2.99
C GLU A 280 -22.99 -3.60 -3.42
N VAL A 281 -22.80 -3.51 -4.74
CA VAL A 281 -21.54 -3.07 -5.38
C VAL A 281 -21.44 -1.55 -5.33
N SER A 282 -20.32 -1.03 -4.80
CA SER A 282 -20.05 0.41 -4.78
C SER A 282 -19.55 0.93 -6.14
N ALA A 283 -19.74 2.23 -6.41
CA ALA A 283 -19.26 2.85 -7.64
C ALA A 283 -17.75 2.63 -7.87
N GLU A 284 -16.97 2.72 -6.80
CA GLU A 284 -15.53 2.55 -6.85
C GLU A 284 -15.10 1.14 -7.27
N GLU A 285 -15.97 0.12 -7.18
CA GLU A 285 -15.65 -1.26 -7.63
C GLU A 285 -15.84 -1.49 -9.12
N VAL A 286 -16.53 -0.57 -9.81
CA VAL A 286 -16.87 -0.70 -11.24
C VAL A 286 -16.07 0.27 -12.11
N GLU A 287 -15.46 1.29 -11.50
CA GLU A 287 -14.47 2.18 -12.12
C GLU A 287 -13.11 1.49 -12.29
#